data_AF-A0A2V1D3P5-F1
#
_entry.id   AF-A0A2V1D3P5-F1
#
_cell.length_a   1.000
_cell.length_b   1.000
_cell.length_c   1.000
_cell.angle_alpha   90.00
_cell.angle_beta   90.00
_cell.angle_gamma   90.00
#
_symmetry.space_group_name_H-M   'P 1'
#
loop_
_entity.id
_entity.type
_entity.pdbx_description
1 polymer ?
#
loop_
_entity_poly.entity_id
_entity_poly.type
_entity_poly.pdbx_seq_one_letter_code
_entity_poly.pdbx_strand_id
1 'polypeptide(L)'
;LPSETLHEIQASLSYSSQLALRLTCREIHGKLIDPTKFVTLSPRRGNAPIRRTYDIYDLLEIEQWPTYTGVRGRPEYAKQPIAGHDFFACSLCLKLRSAGKFSNAMMKGKRGKLGSGTVEERRSRFCIPCGVAHNRYQKGTQLKFGGASGGYGFVCLEC
;
A
#
# COMPACT_ATOMS: atom_id res chain seq x y z
N LEU A 1 -12.97 -22.59 5.32
CA LEU A 1 -12.47 -22.95 6.66
C LEU A 1 -13.55 -22.69 7.71
N PRO A 2 -13.61 -23.52 8.78
CA PRO A 2 -14.38 -23.23 9.98
C PRO A 2 -13.95 -21.91 10.63
N SER A 3 -14.85 -21.28 11.39
CA SER A 3 -14.61 -20.00 12.07
C SER A 3 -13.50 -20.10 13.12
N GLU A 4 -13.44 -21.22 13.82
CA GLU A 4 -12.55 -21.50 14.95
C GLU A 4 -11.10 -21.50 14.46
N THR A 5 -10.83 -22.23 13.37
CA THR A 5 -9.50 -22.26 12.75
C THR A 5 -9.08 -20.89 12.23
N LEU A 6 -10.03 -20.11 11.70
CA LEU A 6 -9.74 -18.75 11.24
C LEU A 6 -9.39 -17.81 12.40
N HIS A 7 -10.02 -17.97 13.57
CA HIS A 7 -9.70 -17.20 14.78
C HIS A 7 -8.35 -17.59 15.37
N GLU A 8 -8.01 -18.88 15.39
CA GLU A 8 -6.68 -19.35 15.80
C GLU A 8 -5.58 -18.79 14.90
N ILE A 9 -5.77 -18.84 13.57
CA ILE A 9 -4.87 -18.20 12.61
C ILE A 9 -4.78 -16.70 12.92
N GLN A 10 -5.91 -16.01 13.07
CA GLN A 10 -5.94 -14.57 13.34
C GLN A 10 -5.16 -14.20 14.61
N ALA A 11 -5.29 -14.97 15.68
CA ALA A 11 -4.61 -14.72 16.95
C ALA A 11 -3.08 -14.81 16.84
N SER A 12 -2.56 -15.57 15.88
CA SER A 12 -1.11 -15.68 15.63
C SER A 12 -0.54 -14.58 14.72
N LEU A 13 -1.38 -13.75 14.10
CA LEU A 13 -0.98 -12.73 13.14
C LEU A 13 -0.80 -11.35 13.80
N SER A 14 0.12 -10.55 13.27
CA SER A 14 0.26 -9.12 13.61
C SER A 14 -1.00 -8.33 13.25
N TYR A 15 -1.17 -7.13 13.82
CA TYR A 15 -2.29 -6.23 13.51
C TYR A 15 -2.48 -6.02 12.00
N SER A 16 -1.40 -5.66 11.29
CA SER A 16 -1.40 -5.42 9.85
C SER A 16 -1.83 -6.66 9.07
N SER A 17 -1.31 -7.83 9.48
CA SER A 17 -1.62 -9.11 8.84
C SER A 17 -3.07 -9.55 9.10
N GLN A 18 -3.62 -9.29 10.28
CA GLN A 18 -5.04 -9.50 10.55
C GLN A 18 -5.92 -8.62 9.66
N LEU A 19 -5.54 -7.35 9.47
CA LEU A 19 -6.24 -6.43 8.58
C LEU A 19 -6.17 -6.90 7.12
N ALA A 20 -5.00 -7.33 6.66
CA ALA A 20 -4.80 -7.89 5.31
C ALA A 20 -5.64 -9.15 5.07
N LEU A 21 -5.65 -10.08 6.04
CA LEU A 21 -6.42 -11.31 5.96
C LEU A 21 -7.91 -11.01 5.74
N ARG A 22 -8.43 -10.08 6.54
CA ARG A 22 -9.82 -9.64 6.46
C ARG A 22 -10.16 -8.98 5.12
N LEU A 23 -9.19 -8.32 4.48
CA LEU A 23 -9.36 -7.68 3.16
C LEU A 23 -9.19 -8.64 1.97
N THR A 24 -8.82 -9.91 2.21
CA THR A 24 -8.53 -10.86 1.14
C THR A 24 -9.79 -11.35 0.41
N CYS A 25 -10.86 -11.68 1.14
CA CYS A 25 -12.15 -12.01 0.51
C CYS A 25 -13.35 -11.74 1.43
N ARG A 26 -14.54 -11.62 0.84
CA ARG A 26 -15.79 -11.30 1.57
C ARG A 26 -16.19 -12.37 2.58
N GLU A 27 -15.94 -13.64 2.28
CA GLU A 27 -16.31 -14.75 3.18
C GLU A 27 -15.48 -14.73 4.47
N ILE A 28 -14.15 -14.56 4.34
CA ILE A 28 -13.24 -14.43 5.47
C ILE A 28 -13.52 -13.15 6.26
N HIS A 29 -13.82 -12.04 5.57
CA HIS A 29 -14.15 -10.77 6.20
C HIS A 29 -15.28 -10.88 7.25
N GLY A 30 -16.33 -11.66 6.95
CA GLY A 30 -17.47 -11.85 7.86
C GLY A 30 -17.20 -12.77 9.05
N LYS A 31 -16.22 -13.67 8.93
CA LYS A 31 -15.89 -14.67 9.96
C LYS A 31 -14.86 -14.16 10.96
N LEU A 32 -14.00 -13.22 10.58
CA LEU A 32 -12.91 -12.71 11.44
C LEU A 32 -13.35 -11.59 12.37
N ILE A 33 -12.72 -11.54 13.54
CA ILE A 33 -12.87 -10.43 14.48
C ILE A 33 -12.28 -9.18 13.83
N ASP A 34 -12.93 -8.03 14.02
CA ASP A 34 -12.45 -6.77 13.45
C ASP A 34 -11.34 -6.17 14.34
N PRO A 35 -10.07 -6.14 13.87
CA PRO A 35 -8.98 -5.61 14.68
C PRO A 35 -9.11 -4.10 14.92
N THR A 36 -9.91 -3.39 14.11
CA THR A 36 -10.11 -1.94 14.22
C THR A 36 -11.11 -1.56 15.32
N LYS A 37 -12.02 -2.48 15.68
CA LYS A 37 -13.05 -2.21 16.71
C LYS A 37 -12.46 -2.00 18.10
N PHE A 38 -11.32 -2.62 18.40
CA PHE A 38 -10.62 -2.46 19.68
C PHE A 38 -9.87 -1.12 19.78
N VAL A 39 -9.61 -0.45 18.65
CA VAL A 39 -8.90 0.84 18.60
C VAL A 39 -9.87 2.02 18.84
N THR A 40 -11.18 1.83 18.65
CA THR A 40 -12.20 2.90 18.69
C THR A 40 -12.68 3.36 20.07
N LEU A 41 -12.07 2.95 21.18
CA LEU A 41 -12.52 3.32 22.54
C LEU A 41 -12.03 4.69 23.06
N SER A 42 -11.70 5.65 22.18
CA SER A 42 -11.47 7.04 22.60
C SER A 42 -12.58 7.96 22.06
N PRO A 43 -13.60 8.32 22.88
CA PRO A 43 -14.57 9.33 22.49
C PRO A 43 -13.87 10.69 22.51
N ARG A 44 -13.63 11.30 21.34
CA ARG A 44 -13.22 12.70 21.27
C ARG A 44 -14.31 13.54 20.64
N ARG A 45 -14.75 14.53 21.42
CA ARG A 45 -15.59 15.66 21.00
C ARG A 45 -14.92 16.41 19.85
N GLY A 46 -15.71 16.81 18.85
CA GLY A 46 -15.33 17.75 17.79
C GLY A 46 -14.99 17.09 16.46
N ASN A 47 -15.23 17.83 15.37
CA ASN A 47 -15.04 17.50 13.94
C ASN A 47 -13.59 17.13 13.56
N ALA A 48 -12.98 16.14 14.21
CA ALA A 48 -11.69 15.61 13.85
C ALA A 48 -11.86 14.63 12.65
N PRO A 49 -11.02 14.73 11.61
CA PRO A 49 -11.06 13.77 10.51
C PRO A 49 -10.84 12.36 11.05
N ILE A 50 -11.63 11.39 10.57
CA ILE A 50 -11.56 9.97 10.95
C ILE A 50 -10.10 9.52 10.89
N ARG A 51 -9.46 9.37 12.05
CA ARG A 51 -8.08 8.89 12.14
C ARG A 51 -8.14 7.43 11.69
N ARG A 52 -7.49 7.12 10.57
CA ARG A 52 -7.43 5.73 10.11
C ARG A 52 -6.77 4.92 11.20
N THR A 53 -7.32 3.74 11.45
CA THR A 53 -6.85 2.84 12.51
C THR A 53 -5.50 2.21 12.23
N TYR A 54 -4.96 2.43 11.02
CA TYR A 54 -3.68 1.94 10.55
C TYR A 54 -2.79 3.10 10.05
N ASP A 55 -1.48 2.93 10.14
CA ASP A 55 -0.46 3.86 9.69
C ASP A 55 0.29 3.38 8.44
N ILE A 56 1.40 4.04 8.10
CA ILE A 56 2.22 3.65 6.93
C ILE A 56 2.96 2.34 7.15
N TYR A 57 3.41 2.02 8.36
CA TYR A 57 4.13 0.79 8.65
C TYR A 57 3.21 -0.42 8.48
N ASP A 58 1.95 -0.29 8.94
CA ASP A 58 0.94 -1.30 8.70
C ASP A 58 0.75 -1.55 7.21
N LEU A 59 0.65 -0.48 6.40
CA LEU A 59 0.50 -0.61 4.95
C LEU A 59 1.74 -1.19 4.26
N LEU A 60 2.94 -0.92 4.77
CA LEU A 60 4.20 -1.49 4.26
C LEU A 60 4.29 -2.99 4.55
N GLU A 61 3.70 -3.45 5.65
CA GLU A 61 3.58 -4.87 5.95
C GLU A 61 2.49 -5.52 5.07
N ILE A 62 1.29 -4.90 5.00
CA ILE A 62 0.17 -5.40 4.19
C ILE A 62 0.58 -5.50 2.73
N GLU A 63 1.32 -4.55 2.18
CA GLU A 63 1.73 -4.64 0.78
C GLU A 63 2.62 -5.85 0.47
N GLN A 64 3.25 -6.51 1.46
CA GLN A 64 4.06 -7.72 1.28
C GLN A 64 3.22 -8.99 1.21
N TRP A 65 1.92 -8.92 1.53
CA TRP A 65 1.04 -10.07 1.45
C TRP A 65 0.94 -10.63 0.02
N PRO A 66 0.71 -11.95 -0.13
CA PRO A 66 0.68 -12.60 -1.45
C PRO A 66 -0.25 -11.93 -2.45
N THR A 67 -1.45 -11.53 -2.00
CA THR A 67 -2.46 -10.84 -2.82
C THR A 67 -1.97 -9.51 -3.41
N TYR A 68 -1.04 -8.84 -2.74
CA TYR A 68 -0.52 -7.52 -3.14
C TYR A 68 0.91 -7.58 -3.70
N THR A 69 1.55 -8.75 -3.65
CA THR A 69 2.94 -8.99 -4.04
C THR A 69 3.05 -10.02 -5.15
N GLY A 70 2.36 -9.78 -6.27
CA GLY A 70 2.49 -10.61 -7.47
C GLY A 70 3.94 -10.75 -7.94
N VAL A 71 4.76 -9.71 -7.75
CA VAL A 71 6.17 -9.70 -8.17
C VAL A 71 7.03 -10.84 -7.56
N ARG A 72 6.79 -11.27 -6.31
CA ARG A 72 7.67 -12.28 -5.66
C ARG A 72 7.59 -13.66 -6.31
N GLY A 73 6.43 -14.02 -6.86
CA GLY A 73 6.22 -15.30 -7.52
C GLY A 73 6.64 -15.32 -8.99
N ARG A 74 7.10 -14.19 -9.55
CA ARG A 74 7.48 -14.09 -10.97
C ARG A 74 8.97 -14.42 -11.17
N PRO A 75 9.34 -15.00 -12.32
CA PRO A 75 10.73 -15.23 -12.66
C PRO A 75 11.51 -13.91 -12.77
N GLU A 76 12.84 -13.95 -12.57
CA GLU A 76 13.70 -12.76 -12.40
C GLU A 76 13.51 -11.70 -13.48
N TYR A 77 13.38 -12.13 -14.74
CA TYR A 77 13.19 -11.27 -15.90
C TYR A 77 11.84 -10.52 -15.92
N ALA A 78 10.85 -10.99 -15.15
CA ALA A 78 9.49 -10.45 -15.07
C ALA A 78 9.20 -9.77 -13.72
N LYS A 79 10.23 -9.44 -12.93
CA LYS A 79 10.11 -8.78 -11.62
C LYS A 79 9.75 -7.29 -11.69
N GLN A 80 9.40 -6.76 -12.85
CA GLN A 80 8.87 -5.41 -12.93
C GLN A 80 7.44 -5.37 -12.37
N PRO A 81 7.08 -4.35 -11.58
CA PRO A 81 5.71 -4.18 -11.11
C PRO A 81 4.74 -3.96 -12.27
N ILE A 82 3.60 -4.63 -12.26
CA ILE A 82 2.55 -4.55 -13.28
C ILE A 82 1.36 -3.80 -12.70
N ALA A 83 0.84 -2.81 -13.44
CA ALA A 83 -0.38 -2.12 -13.06
C ALA A 83 -1.56 -3.10 -12.93
N GLY A 84 -2.48 -2.84 -12.00
CA GLY A 84 -3.59 -3.75 -11.65
C GLY A 84 -3.22 -4.96 -10.79
N HIS A 85 -1.97 -5.44 -10.83
CA HIS A 85 -1.55 -6.65 -10.11
C HIS A 85 -0.64 -6.38 -8.92
N ASP A 86 0.19 -5.33 -8.99
CA ASP A 86 1.11 -4.97 -7.93
C ASP A 86 0.67 -3.67 -7.26
N PHE A 87 0.68 -3.68 -5.92
CA PHE A 87 0.21 -2.57 -5.11
C PHE A 87 1.31 -2.07 -4.17
N PHE A 88 1.33 -0.77 -3.94
CA PHE A 88 2.32 -0.08 -3.11
C PHE A 88 1.63 0.87 -2.13
N ALA A 89 2.20 0.98 -0.93
CA ALA A 89 1.74 1.93 0.07
C ALA A 89 2.17 3.36 -0.26
N CYS A 90 1.24 4.31 -0.11
CA CYS A 90 1.53 5.75 -0.17
C CYS A 90 1.45 6.36 1.23
N SER A 91 2.51 7.02 1.68
CA SER A 91 2.58 7.64 3.00
C SER A 91 1.74 8.90 3.15
N LEU A 92 1.42 9.59 2.05
CA LEU A 92 0.62 10.82 2.09
C LEU A 92 -0.88 10.55 2.20
N CYS A 93 -1.43 9.63 1.40
CA CYS A 93 -2.86 9.29 1.46
C CYS A 93 -3.19 8.06 2.30
N LEU A 94 -2.17 7.37 2.83
CA LEU A 94 -2.27 6.13 3.60
C LEU A 94 -3.12 5.08 2.89
N LYS A 95 -2.93 4.86 1.59
CA LYS A 95 -3.66 3.85 0.81
C LYS A 95 -2.68 2.95 0.07
N LEU A 96 -3.05 1.69 -0.10
CA LEU A 96 -2.48 0.83 -1.13
C LEU A 96 -3.03 1.28 -2.48
N ARG A 97 -2.14 1.59 -3.41
CA ARG A 97 -2.50 1.96 -4.78
C ARG A 97 -1.75 1.06 -5.75
N SER A 98 -2.37 0.82 -6.90
CA SER A 98 -1.73 0.08 -7.98
C SER A 98 -0.42 0.73 -8.41
N ALA A 99 0.54 -0.08 -8.86
CA ALA A 99 1.82 0.34 -9.46
C ALA A 99 1.65 1.45 -10.52
N GLY A 100 0.56 1.42 -11.30
CA GLY A 100 0.21 2.47 -12.27
C GLY A 100 0.01 3.86 -11.68
N LYS A 101 -0.13 3.99 -10.36
CA LYS A 101 -0.27 5.27 -9.65
C LYS A 101 1.04 5.76 -9.03
N PHE A 102 2.17 5.09 -9.26
CA PHE A 102 3.48 5.48 -8.75
C PHE A 102 4.45 5.72 -9.91
N SER A 103 5.36 6.68 -9.73
CA SER A 103 6.48 6.81 -10.67
C SER A 103 7.43 5.64 -10.51
N ASN A 104 8.15 5.27 -11.57
CA ASN A 104 9.10 4.16 -11.55
C ASN A 104 10.21 4.39 -10.51
N ALA A 105 10.56 5.65 -10.22
CA ALA A 105 11.49 6.01 -9.14
C ALA A 105 10.99 5.59 -7.74
N MET A 106 9.67 5.60 -7.50
CA MET A 106 9.08 5.15 -6.24
C MET A 106 8.99 3.63 -6.13
N MET A 107 9.13 2.90 -7.25
CA MET A 107 8.95 1.44 -7.29
C MET A 107 10.26 0.67 -7.48
N LYS A 108 11.39 1.35 -7.69
CA LYS A 108 12.70 0.76 -7.95
C LYS A 108 13.75 1.14 -6.90
N GLY A 109 14.92 0.48 -6.97
CA GLY A 109 16.04 0.74 -6.08
C GLY A 109 15.64 0.56 -4.61
N LYS A 110 16.14 1.42 -3.73
CA LYS A 110 15.90 1.33 -2.29
C LYS A 110 14.43 1.45 -1.86
N ARG A 111 13.61 2.15 -2.64
CA ARG A 111 12.15 2.29 -2.37
C ARG A 111 11.33 1.13 -2.92
N GLY A 112 11.92 0.35 -3.84
CA GLY A 112 11.24 -0.76 -4.47
C GLY A 112 10.89 -1.87 -3.49
N LYS A 113 9.83 -2.61 -3.82
CA LYS A 113 9.35 -3.72 -2.98
C LYS A 113 10.36 -4.85 -2.85
N LEU A 114 11.05 -5.16 -3.95
CA LEU A 114 12.16 -6.12 -4.02
C LEU A 114 13.54 -5.46 -3.90
N GLY A 115 13.57 -4.17 -3.55
CA GLY A 115 14.80 -3.41 -3.39
C GLY A 115 15.52 -3.73 -2.08
N SER A 116 16.81 -3.41 -2.05
CA SER A 116 17.68 -3.55 -0.88
C SER A 116 17.50 -2.46 0.20
N GLY A 117 16.49 -1.59 0.07
CA GLY A 117 16.30 -0.48 0.98
C GLY A 117 15.51 -0.80 2.23
N THR A 118 15.65 0.05 3.24
CA THR A 118 15.04 -0.10 4.56
C THR A 118 13.54 0.24 4.55
N VAL A 119 12.85 -0.06 5.65
CA VAL A 119 11.43 0.30 5.84
C VAL A 119 11.25 1.81 5.74
N GLU A 120 12.20 2.60 6.23
CA GLU A 120 12.20 4.07 6.20
C GLU A 120 12.33 4.61 4.77
N GLU A 121 13.10 3.94 3.93
CA GLU A 121 13.21 4.32 2.53
C GLU A 121 11.90 3.99 1.79
N ARG A 122 11.28 2.85 2.09
CA ARG A 122 9.97 2.47 1.52
C ARG A 122 8.82 3.36 2.01
N ARG A 123 8.87 3.84 3.26
CA ARG A 123 7.86 4.77 3.83
C ARG A 123 7.87 6.12 3.10
N SER A 124 8.98 6.48 2.47
CA SER A 124 9.09 7.73 1.71
C SER A 124 8.31 7.72 0.38
N ARG A 125 7.70 6.60 0.00
CA ARG A 125 6.92 6.49 -1.23
C ARG A 125 5.61 7.26 -1.16
N PHE A 126 5.30 7.94 -2.26
CA PHE A 126 4.02 8.58 -2.47
C PHE A 126 3.53 8.33 -3.90
N CYS A 127 2.21 8.25 -4.06
CA CYS A 127 1.61 8.10 -5.38
C CYS A 127 1.67 9.42 -6.15
N ILE A 128 1.57 9.34 -7.48
CA ILE A 128 1.64 10.48 -8.38
C ILE A 128 0.63 11.58 -8.00
N PRO A 129 -0.67 11.28 -7.78
CA PRO A 129 -1.64 12.30 -7.38
C PRO A 129 -1.25 13.04 -6.09
N CYS A 130 -0.77 12.32 -5.07
CA CYS A 130 -0.33 12.95 -3.84
C CYS A 130 0.94 13.77 -4.03
N GLY A 131 1.88 13.28 -4.86
CA GLY A 131 3.10 14.00 -5.19
C GLY A 131 2.81 15.32 -5.90
N VAL A 132 1.87 15.34 -6.83
CA VAL A 132 1.41 16.59 -7.48
C VAL A 132 0.72 17.50 -6.47
N ALA A 133 -0.30 17.01 -5.75
CA ALA A 133 -1.07 17.83 -4.80
C ALA A 133 -0.24 18.43 -3.64
N HIS A 134 0.90 17.80 -3.30
CA HIS A 134 1.80 18.28 -2.24
C HIS A 134 3.10 18.88 -2.82
N ASN A 135 3.14 19.26 -4.10
CA ASN A 135 4.29 19.88 -4.77
C ASN A 135 5.62 19.11 -4.59
N ARG A 136 5.56 17.78 -4.53
CA ARG A 136 6.74 16.89 -4.44
C ARG A 136 7.41 16.66 -5.79
N TYR A 137 6.72 16.96 -6.88
CA TYR A 137 7.32 17.00 -8.21
C TYR A 137 7.38 18.44 -8.70
N GLN A 138 8.48 18.82 -9.34
CA GLN A 138 8.58 20.12 -9.98
C GLN A 138 7.65 20.17 -11.20
N LYS A 139 7.04 21.34 -11.42
CA LYS A 139 6.21 21.60 -12.59
C LYS A 139 7.01 21.38 -13.87
N GLY A 140 6.37 20.82 -14.90
CA GLY A 140 7.02 20.44 -16.16
C GLY A 140 7.86 19.16 -16.10
N THR A 141 8.05 18.55 -14.93
CA THR A 141 8.84 17.32 -14.81
C THR A 141 8.19 16.17 -15.56
N GLN A 142 8.97 15.49 -16.39
CA GLN A 142 8.56 14.23 -17.01
C GLN A 142 8.75 13.07 -16.02
N LEU A 143 7.70 12.28 -15.83
CA LEU A 143 7.67 11.11 -14.96
C LEU A 143 7.49 9.83 -15.79
N LYS A 144 8.40 8.88 -15.62
CA LYS A 144 8.16 7.48 -16.02
C LYS A 144 7.29 6.81 -14.95
N PHE A 145 6.23 6.12 -15.33
CA PHE A 145 5.32 5.44 -14.40
C PHE A 145 4.83 4.09 -14.96
N GLY A 146 4.13 3.32 -14.13
CA GLY A 146 3.46 2.09 -14.59
C GLY A 146 4.32 0.82 -14.63
N GLY A 147 5.61 0.90 -14.28
CA GLY A 147 6.49 -0.27 -14.25
C GLY A 147 6.53 -0.98 -15.60
N ALA A 148 6.17 -2.27 -15.62
CA ALA A 148 6.17 -3.12 -16.81
C ALA A 148 5.21 -2.65 -17.91
N SER A 149 4.09 -2.02 -17.54
CA SER A 149 3.12 -1.51 -18.52
C SER A 149 3.67 -0.35 -19.34
N GLY A 150 4.70 0.34 -18.82
CA GLY A 150 5.29 1.52 -19.45
C GLY A 150 4.34 2.72 -19.45
N GLY A 151 4.89 3.92 -19.24
CA GLY A 151 4.09 5.14 -19.22
C GLY A 151 4.95 6.37 -19.00
N TYR A 152 4.59 7.46 -19.67
CA TYR A 152 5.19 8.78 -19.50
C TYR A 152 4.08 9.79 -19.23
N GLY A 153 4.32 10.67 -18.26
CA GLY A 153 3.43 11.79 -17.97
C GLY A 153 4.23 13.02 -17.61
N PHE A 154 3.62 14.19 -17.73
CA PHE A 154 4.22 15.46 -17.33
C PHE A 154 3.45 16.02 -16.15
N VAL A 155 4.18 16.62 -15.22
CA VAL A 155 3.56 17.46 -14.19
C VAL A 155 3.14 18.75 -14.89
N CYS A 156 1.85 19.04 -14.87
CA CYS A 156 1.26 20.25 -15.42
C CYS A 156 1.99 21.51 -14.93
N LEU A 157 2.16 22.51 -15.81
CA LEU A 157 2.88 23.75 -15.51
C LEU A 157 2.06 24.74 -14.66
N GLU A 158 0.74 24.62 -14.72
CA GLU A 158 -0.20 25.58 -14.13
C GLU A 158 -0.96 25.00 -12.93
N CYS A 159 -0.86 23.69 -12.74
CA CYS A 159 -1.24 22.95 -11.56
C CYS A 159 -0.11 23.06 -10.52
#